data_AF-G4XPK0-F1
#
_entry.id   AF-G4XPK0-F1
#
_cell.length_a   1.000
_cell.length_b   1.000
_cell.length_c   1.000
_cell.angle_alpha   90.00
_cell.angle_beta   90.00
_cell.angle_gamma   90.00
#
_symmetry.space_group_name_H-M   'P 1'
#
loop_
_entity.id
_entity.type
_entity.pdbx_description
1 polymer ?
#
loop_
_entity_poly.entity_id
_entity_poly.type
_entity_poly.pdbx_seq_one_letter_code
_entity_poly.pdbx_strand_id
1 'polypeptide(L)'
;VDQAEFMAGCDIHSVYVGIAGSHISSMNSDGVVAIKDREVTPSDIERVIDSARARAISEGQRILHVLPQEYAIDRQEGIREPLGMSGVRLEARVHLVTAALNAVQNIEKCVRRCGLEVDDIILEQLASSHAVLTEDERELGVCMVDMGAGTTDMA
;
A
#
# COMPACT_ATOMS: atom_id res chain seq x y z
N VAL A 1 -9.35 25.35 1.01
CA VAL A 1 -7.89 25.32 0.72
C VAL A 1 -7.27 26.57 1.31
N ASP A 2 -7.85 27.73 1.02
CA ASP A 2 -7.43 29.07 1.46
C ASP A 2 -7.10 29.19 2.96
N GLN A 3 -7.93 28.60 3.84
CA GLN A 3 -7.67 28.63 5.29
C GLN A 3 -6.42 27.83 5.68
N ALA A 4 -6.21 26.66 5.06
CA ALA A 4 -5.05 25.83 5.32
C ALA A 4 -3.77 26.50 4.79
N GLU A 5 -3.82 27.09 3.59
CA GLU A 5 -2.73 27.88 3.02
C GLU A 5 -2.37 29.07 3.89
N PHE A 6 -3.37 29.81 4.38
CA PHE A 6 -3.18 30.94 5.28
C PHE A 6 -2.49 30.52 6.59
N MET A 7 -2.92 29.40 7.18
CA MET A 7 -2.31 28.87 8.41
C MET A 7 -0.90 28.34 8.19
N ALA A 8 -0.65 27.71 7.04
CA ALA A 8 0.66 27.15 6.68
C ALA A 8 1.65 28.22 6.16
N GLY A 9 1.15 29.36 5.70
CA GLY A 9 1.97 30.41 5.09
C GLY A 9 2.55 30.00 3.73
N CYS A 10 1.91 29.06 3.03
CA CYS A 10 2.33 28.62 1.71
C CYS A 10 1.13 28.25 0.84
N ASP A 11 1.32 28.31 -0.48
CA ASP A 11 0.35 27.79 -1.44
C ASP A 11 0.37 26.25 -1.41
N ILE A 12 -0.79 25.63 -1.51
CA ILE A 12 -0.95 24.17 -1.56
C ILE A 12 -1.29 23.79 -3.00
N HIS A 13 -0.50 22.89 -3.58
CA HIS A 13 -0.68 22.45 -4.97
C HIS A 13 -1.14 21.00 -5.09
N SER A 14 -0.86 20.19 -4.08
CA SER A 14 -1.20 18.78 -4.06
C SER A 14 -1.51 18.29 -2.65
N VAL A 15 -2.19 17.14 -2.57
CA VAL A 15 -2.60 16.51 -1.32
C VAL A 15 -2.48 14.99 -1.38
N TYR A 16 -2.23 14.39 -0.22
CA TYR A 16 -2.53 12.98 0.05
C TYR A 16 -3.98 12.88 0.53
N VAL A 17 -4.71 11.89 0.05
CA VAL A 17 -6.15 11.75 0.35
C VAL A 17 -6.46 10.41 1.02
N GLY A 18 -7.18 10.45 2.13
CA GLY A 18 -7.69 9.25 2.79
C GLY A 18 -8.87 8.64 2.03
N ILE A 19 -8.96 7.31 2.04
CA ILE A 19 -10.14 6.56 1.59
C ILE A 19 -10.46 5.43 2.59
N ALA A 20 -11.74 5.27 2.89
CA ALA A 20 -12.29 4.21 3.74
C ALA A 20 -13.67 3.75 3.25
N GLY A 21 -14.13 2.60 3.74
CA GLY A 21 -15.48 2.08 3.51
C GLY A 21 -15.56 0.86 2.59
N SER A 22 -16.80 0.46 2.27
CA SER A 22 -17.13 -0.86 1.68
C SER A 22 -16.67 -1.10 0.24
N HIS A 23 -16.05 -0.11 -0.39
CA HIS A 23 -15.53 -0.20 -1.76
C HIS A 23 -14.05 -0.57 -1.80
N ILE A 24 -13.47 -0.87 -0.64
CA ILE A 24 -12.10 -1.33 -0.45
C ILE A 24 -12.13 -2.84 -0.25
N SER A 25 -11.15 -3.52 -0.82
CA SER A 25 -10.93 -4.95 -0.68
C SER A 25 -9.45 -5.20 -0.44
N SER A 26 -9.12 -6.34 0.16
CA SER A 26 -7.73 -6.77 0.25
C SER A 26 -7.58 -8.26 -0.01
N MET A 27 -6.39 -8.65 -0.44
CA MET A 27 -6.07 -10.04 -0.78
C MET A 27 -4.57 -10.29 -0.73
N ASN A 28 -4.19 -11.52 -0.40
CA ASN A 28 -2.80 -11.94 -0.54
C ASN A 28 -2.50 -12.33 -1.99
N SER A 29 -1.28 -12.07 -2.43
CA SER A 29 -0.78 -12.48 -3.74
C SER A 29 0.69 -12.81 -3.70
N ASP A 30 1.11 -13.74 -4.56
CA ASP A 30 2.48 -14.21 -4.62
C ASP A 30 3.12 -13.90 -5.98
N GLY A 31 4.31 -13.30 -5.93
CA GLY A 31 5.16 -13.04 -7.08
C GLY A 31 6.40 -13.94 -7.06
N VAL A 32 6.88 -14.35 -8.24
CA VAL A 32 8.07 -15.21 -8.36
C VAL A 32 8.93 -14.76 -9.52
N VAL A 33 10.23 -14.57 -9.30
CA VAL A 33 11.21 -14.20 -10.32
C VAL A 33 12.51 -14.97 -10.18
N ALA A 34 13.22 -15.14 -11.30
CA ALA A 34 14.59 -15.62 -11.29
C ALA A 34 15.57 -14.49 -10.96
N ILE A 35 16.56 -14.81 -10.12
CA ILE A 35 17.70 -13.95 -9.76
C ILE A 35 18.80 -14.17 -10.80
N LYS A 36 19.27 -13.09 -11.44
CA LYS A 36 20.24 -13.21 -12.55
C LYS A 36 21.67 -13.44 -12.09
N ASP A 37 22.16 -12.60 -11.19
CA ASP A 37 23.58 -12.58 -10.78
C ASP A 37 23.84 -13.38 -9.50
N ARG A 38 22.95 -14.33 -9.18
CA ARG A 38 22.93 -15.13 -7.95
C ARG A 38 22.87 -14.34 -6.65
N GLU A 39 22.67 -13.04 -6.71
CA GLU A 39 22.50 -12.13 -5.60
C GLU A 39 21.27 -11.27 -5.88
N VAL A 40 20.42 -11.09 -4.87
CA VAL A 40 19.21 -10.29 -5.00
C VAL A 40 19.58 -8.83 -5.16
N THR A 41 19.14 -8.23 -6.27
CA THR A 41 19.30 -6.80 -6.56
C THR A 41 18.00 -6.04 -6.29
N PRO A 42 18.04 -4.69 -6.17
CA PRO A 42 16.83 -3.88 -6.08
C PRO A 42 15.86 -4.13 -7.25
N SER A 43 16.39 -4.38 -8.45
CA SER A 43 15.58 -4.69 -9.64
C SER A 43 14.85 -6.02 -9.52
N ASP A 44 15.43 -7.02 -8.83
CA ASP A 44 14.73 -8.28 -8.59
C ASP A 44 13.58 -8.10 -7.58
N ILE A 45 13.75 -7.21 -6.59
CA ILE A 45 12.69 -6.84 -5.63
C ILE A 45 11.53 -6.14 -6.34
N GLU A 46 11.81 -5.15 -7.19
CA GLU A 46 10.78 -4.48 -7.99
C GLU A 46 10.02 -5.48 -8.86
N ARG A 47 10.76 -6.33 -9.59
CA ARG A 47 10.17 -7.33 -10.49
C ARG A 47 9.31 -8.36 -9.77
N VAL A 48 9.72 -8.82 -8.58
CA VAL A 48 8.93 -9.81 -7.83
C VAL A 48 7.64 -9.19 -7.30
N ILE A 49 7.69 -7.92 -6.85
CA ILE A 49 6.52 -7.16 -6.44
C ILE A 49 5.57 -6.94 -7.63
N ASP A 50 6.10 -6.55 -8.79
CA ASP A 50 5.30 -6.39 -10.01
C ASP A 50 4.64 -7.70 -10.46
N SER A 51 5.39 -8.82 -10.36
CA SER A 51 4.83 -10.14 -10.64
C SER A 51 3.67 -10.49 -9.71
N ALA A 52 3.72 -10.08 -8.44
CA ALA A 52 2.62 -10.30 -7.49
C ALA A 52 1.40 -9.45 -7.83
N ARG A 53 1.61 -8.18 -8.25
CA ARG A 53 0.53 -7.26 -8.67
C ARG A 53 -0.25 -7.80 -9.87
N ALA A 54 0.44 -8.37 -10.86
CA ALA A 54 -0.14 -8.74 -12.15
C ALA A 54 -1.21 -9.85 -12.09
N ARG A 55 -1.17 -10.72 -11.06
CA ARG A 55 -2.08 -11.87 -10.95
C ARG A 55 -3.43 -11.54 -10.30
N ALA A 56 -3.58 -10.35 -9.72
CA ALA A 56 -4.55 -10.12 -8.66
C ALA A 56 -5.66 -9.09 -8.96
N ILE A 57 -5.57 -8.33 -10.06
CA ILE A 57 -6.49 -7.20 -10.27
C ILE A 57 -7.69 -7.65 -11.11
N SER A 58 -8.88 -7.68 -10.50
CA SER A 58 -10.14 -7.81 -11.21
C SER A 58 -10.48 -6.52 -11.98
N GLU A 59 -11.21 -6.65 -13.09
CA GLU A 59 -11.66 -5.48 -13.85
C GLU A 59 -12.44 -4.50 -12.95
N GLY A 60 -12.13 -3.20 -13.06
CA GLY A 60 -12.79 -2.15 -12.28
C GLY A 60 -12.22 -1.91 -10.89
N GLN A 61 -11.11 -2.55 -10.51
CA GLN A 61 -10.37 -2.26 -9.28
C GLN A 61 -9.05 -1.51 -9.57
N ARG A 62 -8.61 -0.67 -8.63
CA ARG A 62 -7.30 -0.04 -8.61
C ARG A 62 -6.54 -0.50 -7.37
N ILE A 63 -5.27 -0.89 -7.52
CA ILE A 63 -4.39 -1.11 -6.38
C ILE A 63 -4.09 0.24 -5.71
N LEU A 64 -4.32 0.30 -4.39
CA LEU A 64 -3.92 1.41 -3.54
C LEU A 64 -2.58 1.12 -2.88
N HIS A 65 -2.46 -0.03 -2.20
CA HIS A 65 -1.26 -0.40 -1.45
C HIS A 65 -0.77 -1.79 -1.81
N VAL A 66 0.55 -1.96 -1.78
CA VAL A 66 1.21 -3.26 -1.88
C VAL A 66 2.14 -3.38 -0.70
N LEU A 67 1.82 -4.30 0.20
CA LEU A 67 2.51 -4.48 1.47
C LEU A 67 3.24 -5.83 1.44
N PRO A 68 4.57 -5.85 1.24
CA PRO A 68 5.34 -7.08 1.37
C PRO A 68 5.22 -7.63 2.79
N GLN A 69 4.85 -8.91 2.91
CA GLN A 69 4.75 -9.58 4.21
C GLN A 69 6.04 -10.37 4.49
N GLU A 70 6.49 -11.13 3.49
CA GLU A 70 7.73 -11.89 3.56
C GLU A 70 8.23 -12.21 2.14
N TYR A 71 9.52 -12.54 2.10
CA TYR A 71 10.21 -13.05 0.94
C TYR A 71 10.67 -14.48 1.19
N ALA A 72 10.86 -15.22 0.11
CA ALA A 72 11.55 -16.49 0.12
C ALA A 72 12.63 -16.53 -0.95
N ILE A 73 13.78 -17.12 -0.62
CA ILE A 73 14.86 -17.36 -1.55
C ILE A 73 15.12 -18.86 -1.61
N ASP A 74 14.93 -19.44 -2.78
CA ASP A 74 15.01 -20.88 -3.05
C ASP A 74 14.08 -21.74 -2.16
N ARG A 75 14.56 -22.20 -1.00
CA ARG A 75 13.79 -22.98 -0.01
C ARG A 75 13.72 -22.31 1.36
N GLN A 76 14.34 -21.14 1.50
CA GLN A 76 14.36 -20.39 2.74
C GLN A 76 13.21 -19.38 2.72
N GLU A 77 12.22 -19.58 3.59
CA GLU A 77 11.06 -18.69 3.79
C GLU A 77 11.28 -17.75 4.99
N GLY A 78 10.38 -16.79 5.19
CA GLY A 78 10.40 -15.87 6.34
C GLY A 78 11.45 -14.76 6.25
N ILE A 79 11.96 -14.46 5.06
CA ILE A 79 12.97 -13.41 4.86
C ILE A 79 12.27 -12.05 4.83
N ARG A 80 12.68 -11.11 5.68
CA ARG A 80 12.15 -9.73 5.64
C ARG A 80 12.89 -8.84 4.64
N GLU A 81 14.22 -8.92 4.65
CA GLU A 81 15.10 -8.10 3.82
C GLU A 81 15.96 -8.99 2.92
N PRO A 82 15.54 -9.25 1.67
CA PRO A 82 16.24 -10.17 0.78
C PRO A 82 17.43 -9.54 0.05
N LEU A 83 17.58 -8.21 0.09
CA LEU A 83 18.59 -7.48 -0.68
C LEU A 83 20.02 -7.96 -0.33
N GLY A 84 20.81 -8.29 -1.36
CA GLY A 84 22.19 -8.79 -1.18
C GLY A 84 22.28 -10.26 -0.74
N MET A 85 21.16 -10.95 -0.53
CA MET A 85 21.18 -12.38 -0.27
C MET A 85 21.40 -13.17 -1.55
N SER A 86 22.08 -14.32 -1.45
CA SER A 86 22.34 -15.17 -2.61
C SER A 86 21.24 -16.19 -2.86
N GLY A 87 20.92 -16.46 -4.13
CA GLY A 87 19.96 -17.48 -4.54
C GLY A 87 19.71 -17.51 -6.04
N VAL A 88 18.80 -18.38 -6.49
CA VAL A 88 18.40 -18.44 -7.91
C VAL A 88 16.94 -18.05 -8.13
N ARG A 89 16.10 -18.17 -7.11
CA ARG A 89 14.68 -17.82 -7.17
C ARG A 89 14.31 -16.91 -6.00
N LEU A 90 13.66 -15.79 -6.30
CA LEU A 90 13.07 -14.88 -5.32
C LEU A 90 11.55 -14.96 -5.42
N GLU A 91 10.90 -15.14 -4.27
CA GLU A 91 9.45 -15.10 -4.12
C GLU A 91 9.08 -13.99 -3.14
N ALA A 92 7.95 -13.33 -3.39
CA ALA A 92 7.39 -12.34 -2.48
C ALA A 92 5.94 -12.67 -2.22
N ARG A 93 5.57 -12.77 -0.93
CA ARG A 93 4.18 -12.81 -0.48
C ARG A 93 3.79 -11.39 -0.11
N VAL A 94 2.79 -10.84 -0.80
CA VAL A 94 2.34 -9.47 -0.59
C VAL A 94 0.87 -9.43 -0.24
N HIS A 95 0.48 -8.46 0.59
CA HIS A 95 -0.90 -8.09 0.80
C HIS A 95 -1.24 -6.90 -0.09
N LEU A 96 -2.23 -7.07 -0.95
CA LEU A 96 -2.73 -6.05 -1.85
C LEU A 96 -3.98 -5.42 -1.26
N VAL A 97 -4.00 -4.09 -1.21
CA VAL A 97 -5.21 -3.31 -0.92
C VAL A 97 -5.69 -2.70 -2.22
N THR A 98 -6.94 -2.94 -2.56
CA THR A 98 -7.59 -2.42 -3.76
C THR A 98 -8.83 -1.62 -3.40
N ALA A 99 -9.21 -0.73 -4.30
CA ALA A 99 -10.48 -0.02 -4.22
C ALA A 99 -11.17 0.04 -5.57
N ALA A 100 -12.50 0.15 -5.54
CA ALA A 100 -13.29 0.34 -6.74
C ALA A 100 -12.83 1.59 -7.50
N LEU A 101 -12.51 1.42 -8.79
CA LEU A 101 -11.90 2.46 -9.61
C LEU A 101 -12.76 3.73 -9.67
N ASN A 102 -14.09 3.57 -9.69
CA ASN A 102 -15.04 4.68 -9.68
C ASN A 102 -14.99 5.50 -8.39
N ALA A 103 -14.83 4.87 -7.22
CA ALA A 103 -14.72 5.54 -5.94
C ALA A 103 -13.47 6.43 -5.92
N VAL A 104 -12.33 5.86 -6.30
CA VAL A 104 -11.05 6.57 -6.44
C VAL A 104 -11.16 7.75 -7.41
N GLN A 105 -11.70 7.54 -8.62
CA GLN A 105 -11.84 8.61 -9.62
C GLN A 105 -12.76 9.73 -9.16
N ASN A 106 -13.82 9.44 -8.39
CA ASN A 106 -14.72 10.46 -7.87
C ASN A 106 -14.01 11.36 -6.84
N ILE A 107 -13.17 10.77 -5.98
CA ILE A 107 -12.34 11.51 -5.04
C ILE A 107 -11.35 12.42 -5.78
N GLU A 108 -10.59 11.88 -6.73
CA GLU A 108 -9.63 12.69 -7.51
C GLU A 108 -10.30 13.85 -8.26
N LYS A 109 -11.47 13.60 -8.87
CA LYS A 109 -12.24 14.66 -9.54
C LYS A 109 -12.70 15.74 -8.57
N CYS A 110 -13.06 15.37 -7.35
CA CYS A 110 -13.44 16.33 -6.31
C CYS A 110 -12.25 17.22 -5.95
N VAL A 111 -11.08 16.63 -5.70
CA VAL A 111 -9.84 17.36 -5.38
C VAL A 111 -9.39 18.29 -6.51
N ARG A 112 -9.38 17.80 -7.76
CA ARG A 112 -9.03 18.62 -8.94
C ARG A 112 -9.95 19.80 -9.16
N ARG A 113 -11.24 19.69 -8.82
CA ARG A 113 -12.19 20.83 -8.87
C ARG A 113 -11.84 21.93 -7.88
N CYS A 114 -11.07 21.63 -6.84
CA CYS A 114 -10.52 22.61 -5.92
C CYS A 114 -9.17 23.20 -6.38
N GLY A 115 -8.70 22.87 -7.60
CA GLY A 115 -7.42 23.36 -8.12
C GLY A 115 -6.18 22.65 -7.57
N LEU A 116 -6.37 21.48 -6.97
CA LEU A 116 -5.31 20.67 -6.35
C LEU A 116 -5.07 19.37 -7.14
N GLU A 117 -3.85 18.86 -7.09
CA GLU A 117 -3.53 17.50 -7.55
C GLU A 117 -3.57 16.49 -6.39
N VAL A 118 -3.74 15.23 -6.74
CA VAL A 118 -3.66 14.11 -5.78
C VAL A 118 -2.32 13.43 -5.95
N ASP A 119 -1.47 13.50 -4.93
CA ASP A 119 -0.18 12.82 -4.92
C ASP A 119 -0.37 11.31 -4.74
N ASP A 120 -1.20 10.93 -3.76
CA ASP A 120 -1.57 9.53 -3.53
C ASP A 120 -2.89 9.39 -2.75
N ILE A 121 -3.49 8.18 -2.82
CA ILE A 121 -4.68 7.82 -2.06
C ILE A 121 -4.33 6.71 -1.06
N ILE A 122 -4.52 7.02 0.22
CA ILE A 122 -4.10 6.19 1.33
C ILE A 122 -5.31 5.55 2.01
N LEU A 123 -5.21 4.26 2.34
CA LEU A 123 -6.20 3.58 3.17
C LEU A 123 -6.15 4.19 4.57
N GLU A 124 -7.26 4.76 5.05
CA GLU A 124 -7.26 5.48 6.34
C GLU A 124 -6.82 4.58 7.50
N GLN A 125 -7.26 3.33 7.53
CA GLN A 125 -6.88 2.36 8.57
C GLN A 125 -5.37 2.05 8.54
N LEU A 126 -4.75 2.07 7.35
CA LEU A 126 -3.30 1.91 7.24
C LEU A 126 -2.57 3.18 7.73
N ALA A 127 -3.06 4.37 7.37
CA ALA A 127 -2.48 5.62 7.86
C ALA A 127 -2.60 5.75 9.39
N SER A 128 -3.78 5.46 9.94
CA SER A 128 -4.06 5.46 11.37
C SER A 128 -3.14 4.48 12.10
N SER A 129 -2.96 3.26 11.59
CA SER A 129 -2.10 2.25 12.24
C SER A 129 -0.64 2.69 12.27
N HIS A 130 -0.12 3.27 11.19
CA HIS A 130 1.22 3.84 11.15
C HIS A 130 1.42 5.04 12.09
N ALA A 131 0.35 5.79 12.38
CA ALA A 131 0.42 6.95 13.25
C ALA A 131 0.39 6.60 14.75
N VAL A 132 -0.26 5.49 15.12
CA VAL A 132 -0.54 5.17 16.53
C VAL A 132 0.16 3.92 17.05
N LEU A 133 0.46 2.95 16.18
CA LEU A 133 1.10 1.70 16.58
C LEU A 133 2.61 1.81 16.56
N THR A 134 3.24 1.24 17.57
CA THR A 134 4.67 0.96 17.57
C THR A 134 4.98 -0.29 16.73
N GLU A 135 6.25 -0.44 16.33
CA GLU A 135 6.71 -1.62 15.60
C GLU A 135 6.45 -2.90 16.41
N ASP A 136 6.72 -2.88 17.71
CA ASP A 136 6.53 -4.02 18.60
C ASP A 136 5.05 -4.44 18.69
N GLU A 137 4.13 -3.48 18.79
CA GLU A 137 2.67 -3.76 18.79
C GLU A 137 2.22 -4.40 17.47
N ARG A 138 2.76 -3.93 16.34
CA ARG A 138 2.49 -4.50 15.03
C ARG A 138 3.02 -5.93 14.90
N GLU A 139 4.22 -6.21 15.42
CA GLU A 139 4.82 -7.55 15.38
C GLU A 139 4.11 -8.56 16.29
N LEU A 140 3.65 -8.12 17.46
CA LEU A 140 2.92 -8.96 18.41
C LEU A 140 1.53 -9.34 17.90
N GLY A 141 0.97 -8.54 16.99
CA GLY A 141 -0.39 -8.67 16.49
C GLY A 141 -1.37 -7.93 17.39
N VAL A 142 -1.94 -6.86 16.86
CA VAL A 142 -2.93 -6.01 17.52
C VAL A 142 -4.13 -5.82 16.60
N CYS A 143 -5.29 -5.56 17.18
CA CYS A 143 -6.44 -5.08 16.43
C CYS A 143 -6.63 -3.59 16.76
N MET A 144 -6.61 -2.76 15.72
CA MET A 144 -6.92 -1.35 15.84
C MET A 144 -8.36 -1.11 15.43
N VAL A 145 -9.10 -0.36 16.25
CA VAL A 145 -10.49 0.05 15.96
C VAL A 145 -10.51 1.55 15.74
N ASP A 146 -10.75 1.97 14.50
CA ASP A 146 -10.91 3.36 14.10
C ASP A 146 -12.40 3.74 14.14
N MET A 147 -12.78 4.66 15.03
CA MET A 147 -14.17 5.07 15.22
C MET A 147 -14.41 6.47 14.63
N GLY A 148 -14.89 6.50 13.39
CA GLY A 148 -15.28 7.73 12.69
C GLY A 148 -16.72 8.16 12.97
N ALA A 149 -17.11 9.29 12.40
CA ALA A 149 -18.46 9.87 12.56
C ALA A 149 -19.57 9.07 11.85
N GLY A 150 -19.23 8.26 10.84
CA GLY A 150 -20.17 7.48 10.04
C GLY A 150 -19.78 6.02 9.81
N THR A 151 -18.52 5.65 10.05
CA THR A 151 -18.01 4.29 9.95
C THR A 151 -17.18 3.95 11.18
N THR A 152 -17.15 2.67 11.53
CA THR A 152 -16.18 2.11 12.46
C THR A 152 -15.44 1.04 11.69
N ASP A 153 -14.14 1.20 11.62
CA ASP A 153 -13.25 0.39 10.82
C ASP A 153 -12.33 -0.42 11.74
N MET A 154 -12.03 -1.65 11.36
CA MET A 154 -11.12 -2.52 12.10
C MET A 154 -9.99 -2.96 11.18
N ALA A 155 -8.76 -2.88 11.67
CA ALA A 155 -7.57 -3.37 10.99
C ALA A 155 -6.70 -4.22 11.93
#